data_AF-F0T1W1-F1
#
_entry.id   AF-F0T1W1-F1
#
_cell.length_a   1.000
_cell.length_b   1.000
_cell.length_c   1.000
_cell.angle_alpha   90.00
_cell.angle_beta   90.00
_cell.angle_gamma   90.00
#
_symmetry.space_group_name_H-M   'P 1'
#
loop_
_entity.id
_entity.type
_entity.pdbx_description
1 polymer ?
#
loop_
_entity_poly.entity_id
_entity_poly.type
_entity_poly.pdbx_seq_one_letter_code
_entity_poly.pdbx_strand_id
1 'polypeptide(L)'
;MLYQLYPQSGRTKVFTDKQSGIKFPCLTIAEIKARYPDGCFTVVGETGGFASGGDCPDTLASDGGKTVPVLPRGSHIRPWERVAGYIAVDRDTYVAAVKSAAPAFLWKLRFFRARRRQDK
;
A
#
# COMPACT_ATOMS: atom_id res chain seq x y z
N MET A 1 -13.32 -5.80 5.01
CA MET A 1 -13.97 -5.42 3.74
C MET A 1 -13.03 -5.70 2.57
N LEU A 2 -13.53 -6.26 1.47
CA LEU A 2 -12.75 -6.49 0.26
C LEU A 2 -12.93 -5.33 -0.71
N TYR A 3 -11.87 -4.59 -0.97
CA TYR A 3 -11.79 -3.53 -1.96
C TYR A 3 -11.34 -4.09 -3.31
N GLN A 4 -11.97 -3.66 -4.39
CA GLN A 4 -11.56 -4.00 -5.75
C GLN A 4 -10.91 -2.79 -6.42
N LEU A 5 -10.08 -3.04 -7.43
CA LEU A 5 -9.50 -1.97 -8.23
C LEU A 5 -10.57 -1.28 -9.06
N TYR A 6 -10.66 0.04 -8.93
CA TYR A 6 -11.47 0.84 -9.81
C TYR A 6 -10.74 1.06 -11.14
N PRO A 7 -11.35 0.76 -12.30
CA PRO A 7 -10.70 0.93 -13.60
C PRO A 7 -10.36 2.41 -13.82
N GLN A 8 -9.07 2.68 -14.02
CA GLN A 8 -8.57 4.02 -14.24
C GLN A 8 -8.25 4.25 -15.71
N SER A 9 -8.90 5.22 -16.32
CA SER A 9 -8.61 5.70 -17.68
C SER A 9 -7.49 6.75 -17.61
N GLY A 10 -6.26 6.38 -18.02
CA GLY A 10 -5.12 7.31 -18.11
C GLY A 10 -3.75 6.65 -17.92
N ARG A 11 -2.69 7.47 -17.92
CA ARG A 11 -1.32 7.03 -17.58
C ARG A 11 -1.21 6.83 -16.06
N THR A 12 -1.54 5.65 -15.57
CA THR A 12 -1.34 5.31 -14.15
C THR A 12 0.07 4.78 -13.91
N LYS A 13 0.73 5.27 -12.87
CA LYS A 13 2.00 4.69 -12.41
C LYS A 13 1.74 3.32 -11.81
N VAL A 14 2.62 2.35 -12.06
CA VAL A 14 2.49 1.02 -11.46
C VAL A 14 3.20 1.00 -10.11
N PHE A 15 2.45 0.74 -9.05
CA PHE A 15 2.97 0.44 -7.73
C PHE A 15 3.17 -1.07 -7.59
N THR A 16 4.40 -1.50 -7.36
CA THR A 16 4.68 -2.88 -6.97
C THR A 16 4.80 -2.95 -5.46
N ASP A 17 3.93 -3.74 -4.83
CA ASP A 17 4.11 -4.11 -3.44
C ASP A 17 5.34 -5.02 -3.29
N LYS A 18 6.24 -4.68 -2.36
CA LYS A 18 7.52 -5.38 -2.21
C LYS A 18 7.38 -6.73 -1.52
N GLN A 19 6.33 -6.95 -0.71
CA GLN A 19 6.15 -8.21 0.01
C GLN A 19 5.48 -9.27 -0.85
N SER A 20 4.38 -8.90 -1.52
CA SER A 20 3.58 -9.81 -2.34
C SER A 20 4.04 -9.86 -3.81
N GLY A 21 4.81 -8.86 -4.26
CA GLY A 21 5.21 -8.71 -5.66
C GLY A 21 4.05 -8.28 -6.58
N ILE A 22 2.88 -7.95 -6.01
CA ILE A 22 1.68 -7.59 -6.76
C ILE A 22 1.81 -6.16 -7.28
N LYS A 23 1.38 -5.97 -8.52
CA LYS A 23 1.37 -4.68 -9.21
C LYS A 23 -0.03 -4.08 -9.16
N PHE A 24 -0.11 -2.83 -8.76
CA PHE A 24 -1.34 -2.06 -8.70
C PHE A 24 -1.20 -0.79 -9.53
N PRO A 25 -2.20 -0.43 -10.34
CA PRO A 25 -2.27 0.90 -10.93
C PRO A 25 -2.49 1.91 -9.80
N CYS A 26 -1.67 2.96 -9.77
CA CYS A 26 -1.78 4.03 -8.78
C CYS A 26 -1.59 5.39 -9.45
N LEU A 27 -2.27 6.38 -8.87
CA LEU A 27 -2.06 7.79 -9.14
C LEU A 27 -0.92 8.32 -8.28
N THR A 28 -0.09 9.16 -8.86
CA THR A 28 0.91 9.91 -8.12
C THR A 28 0.27 11.02 -7.29
N ILE A 29 1.00 11.52 -6.28
CA ILE A 29 0.56 12.67 -5.48
C ILE A 29 0.30 13.90 -6.36
N ALA A 30 1.08 14.08 -7.43
CA ALA A 30 0.88 15.16 -8.38
C ALA A 30 -0.44 15.01 -9.16
N GLU A 31 -0.72 13.81 -9.67
CA GLU A 31 -1.95 13.53 -10.43
C GLU A 31 -3.20 13.65 -9.57
N ILE A 32 -3.19 13.16 -8.33
CA ILE A 32 -4.35 13.29 -7.45
C ILE A 32 -4.60 14.76 -7.08
N LYS A 33 -3.54 15.55 -6.84
CA LYS A 33 -3.67 16.99 -6.59
C LYS A 33 -4.17 17.76 -7.81
N ALA A 34 -3.80 17.33 -9.01
CA ALA A 34 -4.32 17.91 -10.25
C ALA A 34 -5.80 17.59 -10.45
N ARG A 35 -6.25 16.39 -10.07
CA ARG A 35 -7.65 15.96 -10.17
C ARG A 35 -8.55 16.54 -9.07
N TYR A 36 -8.03 16.64 -7.86
CA TYR A 36 -8.71 17.19 -6.68
C TYR A 36 -7.89 18.34 -6.09
N PRO A 37 -7.90 19.52 -6.74
CA PRO A 37 -7.19 20.69 -6.21
C PRO A 37 -7.71 21.10 -4.83
N ASP A 38 -9.01 20.88 -4.58
CA ASP A 38 -9.68 21.17 -3.31
C ASP A 38 -9.40 20.12 -2.22
N GLY A 39 -8.73 19.01 -2.57
CA GLY A 39 -8.45 17.91 -1.63
C GLY A 39 -9.68 17.07 -1.27
N CYS A 40 -10.80 17.20 -1.99
CA CYS A 40 -12.02 16.44 -1.79
C CYS A 40 -11.92 14.99 -2.29
N PHE A 41 -11.09 14.17 -1.65
CA PHE A 41 -11.02 12.73 -1.88
C PHE A 41 -10.89 11.98 -0.56
N THR A 42 -11.40 10.75 -0.53
CA THR A 42 -11.39 9.92 0.68
C THR A 42 -10.27 8.89 0.60
N VAL A 43 -9.49 8.76 1.67
CA VAL A 43 -8.47 7.71 1.80
C VAL A 43 -8.92 6.73 2.86
N VAL A 44 -9.34 5.52 2.45
CA VAL A 44 -9.90 4.51 3.36
C VAL A 44 -8.83 3.76 4.14
N GLY A 45 -7.60 3.73 3.63
CA GLY A 45 -6.50 3.05 4.29
C GLY A 45 -5.20 3.18 3.54
N GLU A 46 -4.21 2.43 4.01
CA GLU A 46 -2.87 2.34 3.44
C GLU A 46 -2.51 0.89 3.12
N THR A 47 -1.79 0.68 2.03
CA THR A 47 -1.31 -0.64 1.62
C THR A 47 0.13 -0.55 1.15
N GLY A 48 0.87 -1.64 1.33
CA GLY A 48 2.31 -1.69 1.12
C GLY A 48 3.12 -1.30 2.35
N GLY A 49 4.44 -1.51 2.28
CA GLY A 49 5.33 -1.42 3.43
C GLY A 49 5.54 -2.79 4.09
N PHE A 50 5.98 -2.81 5.36
CA PHE A 50 6.14 -4.04 6.12
C PHE A 50 4.81 -4.53 6.73
N ALA A 51 3.71 -4.40 5.99
CA ALA A 51 2.39 -4.87 6.40
C ALA A 51 2.40 -6.41 6.40
N SER A 52 2.94 -7.01 7.46
CA SER A 52 2.79 -8.44 7.72
C SER A 52 1.31 -8.71 7.89
N GLY A 53 0.75 -9.58 7.06
CA GLY A 53 -0.65 -10.00 7.09
C GLY A 53 -1.02 -10.70 8.41
N GLY A 54 -1.07 -9.94 9.50
CA GLY A 54 -1.94 -10.25 10.62
C GLY A 54 -3.38 -9.95 10.23
N ASP A 55 -4.32 -10.29 11.11
CA ASP A 55 -5.78 -10.17 10.98
C ASP A 55 -6.26 -8.77 10.60
N CYS A 56 -5.98 -8.36 9.36
CA CYS A 56 -6.48 -7.14 8.76
C CYS A 56 -7.85 -7.50 8.21
N PRO A 57 -8.93 -6.93 8.76
CA PRO A 57 -10.28 -7.21 8.25
C PRO A 57 -10.45 -6.69 6.82
N ASP A 58 -9.63 -5.71 6.41
CA ASP A 58 -9.69 -5.06 5.12
C ASP A 58 -8.59 -5.52 4.17
N THR A 59 -8.97 -5.81 2.93
CA THR A 59 -8.08 -6.34 1.89
C THR A 59 -8.36 -5.68 0.55
N LEU A 60 -7.32 -5.51 -0.27
CA LEU A 60 -7.37 -4.97 -1.62
C LEU A 60 -7.09 -6.09 -2.61
N ALA A 61 -8.05 -6.39 -3.48
CA ALA A 61 -7.91 -7.34 -4.57
C ALA A 61 -7.21 -6.70 -5.77
N SER A 62 -6.24 -7.42 -6.34
CA SER A 62 -5.67 -7.12 -7.65
C SER A 62 -6.45 -7.84 -8.75
N ASP A 63 -6.31 -7.37 -9.99
CA ASP A 63 -6.89 -7.99 -11.20
C ASP A 63 -6.55 -9.48 -11.34
N GLY A 64 -5.39 -9.90 -10.82
CA GLY A 64 -4.94 -11.29 -10.83
C GLY A 64 -5.51 -12.17 -9.70
N GLY A 65 -6.56 -11.73 -9.00
CA GLY A 65 -7.20 -12.47 -7.91
C GLY A 65 -6.39 -12.56 -6.61
N LYS A 66 -5.22 -11.91 -6.54
CA LYS A 66 -4.40 -11.84 -5.33
C LYS A 66 -4.83 -10.66 -4.47
N THR A 67 -4.82 -10.85 -3.15
CA THR A 67 -5.24 -9.82 -2.19
C THR A 67 -4.07 -9.34 -1.34
N VAL A 68 -4.08 -8.05 -1.00
CA VAL A 68 -3.10 -7.41 -0.10
C VAL A 68 -3.86 -6.77 1.07
N PRO A 69 -3.37 -6.86 2.32
CA PRO A 69 -4.03 -6.20 3.44
C PRO A 69 -4.07 -4.68 3.25
N VAL A 70 -5.19 -4.08 3.65
CA VAL A 70 -5.36 -2.63 3.79
C VAL A 70 -5.37 -2.33 5.28
N LEU A 71 -4.44 -1.49 5.70
CA LEU A 71 -4.31 -1.04 7.07
C LEU A 71 -4.99 0.32 7.24
N PRO A 72 -5.46 0.65 8.45
CA PRO A 72 -5.96 1.99 8.73
C PRO A 72 -4.83 3.02 8.57
N ARG A 73 -5.20 4.20 8.06
CA ARG A 73 -4.27 5.30 7.81
C ARG A 73 -3.53 5.70 9.08
N GLY A 74 -2.19 5.74 9.02
CA GLY A 74 -1.35 6.10 10.18
C GLY A 74 -0.99 4.92 11.08
N SER A 75 -1.33 3.69 10.72
CA SER A 75 -0.79 2.49 11.37
C SER A 75 0.72 2.34 11.16
N HIS A 76 1.24 2.95 10.09
CA HIS A 76 2.65 3.03 9.77
C HIS A 76 3.33 4.27 10.40
N ILE A 77 3.42 4.33 11.74
CA ILE A 77 4.22 5.32 12.48
C ILE A 77 5.72 4.97 12.39
N ARG A 78 6.26 4.78 11.17
CA ARG A 78 7.70 4.53 11.00
C ARG A 78 8.36 5.70 10.26
N PRO A 79 9.53 6.18 10.72
CA PRO A 79 10.18 7.37 10.16
C PRO A 79 10.64 7.24 8.70
N TRP A 80 10.57 6.05 8.11
CA TRP A 80 11.05 5.76 6.75
C TRP A 80 9.94 5.34 5.79
N GLU A 81 8.68 5.41 6.21
CA GLU A 81 7.54 5.08 5.38
C GLU A 81 6.95 6.35 4.77
N ARG A 82 6.77 6.35 3.44
CA ARG A 82 6.24 7.48 2.69
C ARG A 82 5.20 7.01 1.71
N VAL A 83 4.16 7.82 1.51
CA VAL A 83 3.15 7.59 0.47
C VAL A 83 3.82 7.75 -0.88
N ALA A 84 3.82 6.69 -1.68
CA ALA A 84 4.34 6.67 -3.03
C ALA A 84 3.27 6.97 -4.09
N GLY A 85 1.98 6.80 -3.74
CA GLY A 85 0.85 7.06 -4.61
C GLY A 85 -0.47 6.67 -3.95
N TYR A 86 -1.55 6.71 -4.73
CA TYR A 86 -2.91 6.39 -4.32
C TYR A 86 -3.54 5.42 -5.31
N ILE A 87 -4.05 4.30 -4.82
CA ILE A 87 -4.73 3.27 -5.61
C ILE A 87 -6.22 3.56 -5.55
N ALA A 88 -6.88 3.69 -6.70
CA ALA A 88 -8.32 3.92 -6.71
C ALA A 88 -9.06 2.61 -6.43
N VAL A 89 -9.98 2.69 -5.48
CA VAL A 89 -10.91 1.60 -5.14
C VAL A 89 -12.35 1.96 -5.46
N ASP A 90 -12.63 3.27 -5.61
CA ASP A 90 -13.90 3.80 -6.07
C ASP A 90 -13.69 5.17 -6.74
N ARG A 91 -14.77 5.82 -7.17
CA ARG A 91 -14.78 7.11 -7.87
C ARG A 91 -13.96 8.20 -7.18
N ASP A 92 -14.20 8.40 -5.89
CA ASP A 92 -13.54 9.43 -5.05
C ASP A 92 -12.84 8.80 -3.83
N THR A 93 -12.68 7.48 -3.84
CA THR A 93 -12.13 6.70 -2.73
C THR A 93 -10.84 6.01 -3.14
N TYR A 94 -9.81 6.19 -2.32
CA TYR A 94 -8.45 5.78 -2.60
C TYR A 94 -7.83 5.03 -1.43
N VAL A 95 -6.87 4.17 -1.74
CA VAL A 95 -5.98 3.51 -0.77
C VAL A 95 -4.58 4.08 -0.96
N ALA A 96 -3.96 4.60 0.10
CA ALA A 96 -2.62 5.13 0.04
C ALA A 96 -1.60 4.00 -0.16
N ALA A 97 -0.80 4.05 -1.21
CA ALA A 97 0.26 3.10 -1.47
C ALA A 97 1.54 3.56 -0.78
N VAL A 98 1.96 2.88 0.28
CA VAL A 98 3.10 3.26 1.12
C VAL A 98 4.34 2.45 0.71
N LYS A 99 5.48 3.14 0.55
CA LYS A 99 6.78 2.49 0.37
C LYS A 99 7.66 2.79 1.58
N SER A 100 8.34 1.74 2.05
CA SER A 100 9.48 1.92 2.94
C SER A 100 10.71 2.32 2.13
N ALA A 101 11.28 3.47 2.49
CA ALA A 101 12.57 3.96 2.01
C ALA A 101 13.75 3.44 2.86
N ALA A 102 13.51 2.49 3.77
CA ALA A 102 14.56 1.95 4.62
C ALA A 102 15.69 1.31 3.79
N PRO A 103 16.97 1.67 4.04
CA PRO A 103 18.13 1.10 3.35
C PRO A 103 18.17 -0.43 3.44
N ALA A 104 18.48 -1.12 2.33
CA ALA A 104 18.53 -2.58 2.24
C ALA A 104 19.42 -3.25 3.32
N PHE A 105 20.44 -2.56 3.83
CA PHE A 105 21.29 -3.03 4.94
C PHE A 105 20.52 -3.30 6.24
N LEU A 106 19.51 -2.48 6.59
CA LEU A 106 18.66 -2.71 7.76
C LEU A 106 17.76 -3.96 7.61
N TRP A 107 17.55 -4.45 6.38
CA TRP A 107 16.77 -5.66 6.12
C TRP A 107 17.52 -6.94 6.51
N LYS A 108 18.85 -7.00 6.32
CA LYS A 108 19.67 -8.17 6.71
C LYS A 108 19.71 -8.38 8.22
N LEU A 109 19.76 -7.30 9.01
CA LEU A 109 19.83 -7.38 10.48
C LEU A 109 18.54 -7.88 11.14
N ARG A 110 17.36 -7.73 10.51
CA ARG A 110 16.08 -8.10 11.12
C ARG A 110 15.53 -9.48 10.72
N PHE A 111 15.88 -10.03 9.55
CA PHE A 111 15.60 -11.44 9.25
C PHE A 111 16.32 -12.39 10.22
N PHE A 112 17.48 -11.98 10.73
CA PHE A 112 18.24 -12.77 11.71
C PHE A 112 17.55 -12.88 13.09
N ARG A 113 16.65 -11.93 13.42
CA ARG A 113 15.94 -11.93 14.72
C ARG A 113 14.59 -12.65 14.66
N ALA A 114 13.97 -12.75 13.49
CA ALA A 114 12.70 -13.46 13.30
C ALA A 114 12.86 -15.00 13.26
N ARG A 115 14.03 -15.52 12.87
CA ARG A 115 14.33 -16.97 12.86
C ARG A 115 14.61 -17.59 14.23
N ARG A 116 14.66 -16.81 15.31
CA ARG A 116 14.96 -17.32 16.67
C ARG A 116 13.72 -17.57 17.54
N ARG A 117 12.51 -17.52 16.96
CA ARG A 117 11.24 -17.77 17.69
C ARG A 117 10.42 -18.96 17.17
N GLN A 118 10.90 -19.70 16.17
CA GLN A 118 10.27 -20.96 15.74
C GLN A 118 10.96 -22.22 16.28
N ASP A 119 11.95 -22.05 17.15
CA ASP A 119 12.64 -23.15 17.83
C ASP A 119 12.44 -22.97 19.34
N LYS A 120 11.24 -23.31 19.82
CA LYS A 120 10.99 -23.62 21.22
C LYS A 120 9.72 -24.43 21.39
#